data_AF-F3B198-F1
#
_entry.id   AF-F3B198-F1
#
_cell.length_a   1.000
_cell.length_b   1.000
_cell.length_c   1.000
_cell.angle_alpha   90.00
_cell.angle_beta   90.00
_cell.angle_gamma   90.00
#
_symmetry.space_group_name_H-M   'P 1'
#
loop_
_entity.id
_entity.type
_entity.pdbx_description
1 polymer ?
#
loop_
_entity_poly.entity_id
_entity_poly.type
_entity_poly.pdbx_seq_one_letter_code
_entity_poly.pdbx_strand_id
1 'polypeptide(L)'
;MTDKKISIFSFTKKGGEINIRLMDILKENNISSYTLEKYLTDERMRVLTDLKEKVKKHFSDDAIIFVGATGIAIRSISGYIKDKFSDPAILVIDELGRYVIPLLSGHVGGANELAEYIGAALGATPIITTATDINGAFAVDVFAKKYDLILSSRKLAKDVSAALLDGKPVDIDSDIKDIDVSGIREKLNPSHSKCDLTVRITDKIYDENVLTLIHKDLYIGVGCKKNTDIKK
;
A
#
# COMPACT_ATOMS: atom_id res chain seq x y z
N MET A 1 6.17 8.69 -14.52
CA MET A 1 5.24 9.63 -13.85
C MET A 1 5.21 9.24 -12.39
N THR A 2 5.95 9.98 -11.57
CA THR A 2 5.95 9.83 -10.10
C THR A 2 5.42 11.15 -9.57
N ASP A 3 4.15 11.16 -9.13
CA ASP A 3 3.42 12.34 -8.63
C ASP A 3 2.84 12.03 -7.24
N LYS A 4 3.56 11.20 -6.46
CA LYS A 4 3.13 10.81 -5.12
C LYS A 4 3.29 11.97 -4.16
N LYS A 5 2.33 12.15 -3.25
CA LYS A 5 2.44 13.05 -2.10
C LYS A 5 3.13 12.31 -0.97
N ILE A 6 4.27 12.83 -0.52
CA ILE A 6 5.07 12.20 0.54
C ILE A 6 5.35 13.22 1.63
N SER A 7 5.04 12.86 2.87
CA SER A 7 5.33 13.67 4.04
C SER A 7 6.45 13.09 4.87
N ILE A 8 7.41 13.92 5.30
CA ILE A 8 8.60 13.48 6.05
C ILE A 8 8.70 14.26 7.35
N PHE A 9 8.84 13.56 8.48
CA PHE A 9 8.94 14.16 9.82
C PHE A 9 10.25 13.75 10.50
N SER A 10 11.04 14.70 10.99
CA SER A 10 12.25 14.44 11.79
C SER A 10 12.24 15.14 13.14
N PHE A 11 12.87 14.52 14.14
CA PHE A 11 12.78 14.97 15.55
C PHE A 11 14.13 15.30 16.20
N THR A 12 15.25 15.01 15.54
CA THR A 12 16.61 15.25 16.05
C THR A 12 17.46 15.94 14.98
N LYS A 13 18.64 16.46 15.36
CA LYS A 13 19.60 17.05 14.41
C LYS A 13 19.99 16.05 13.31
N LYS A 14 20.41 14.84 13.70
CA LYS A 14 20.78 13.77 12.76
C LYS A 14 19.59 13.31 11.92
N GLY A 15 18.40 13.26 12.53
CA GLY A 15 17.18 12.98 11.78
C GLY A 15 16.87 14.03 10.71
N GLY A 16 17.17 15.31 10.96
CA GLY A 16 17.07 16.38 9.97
C GLY A 16 18.02 16.18 8.78
N GLU A 17 19.26 15.72 9.03
CA GLU A 17 20.22 15.39 7.96
C GLU A 17 19.72 14.26 7.07
N ILE A 18 19.13 13.21 7.64
CA ILE A 18 18.49 12.13 6.88
C ILE A 18 17.25 12.65 6.13
N ASN A 19 16.44 13.51 6.74
CA ASN A 19 15.28 14.12 6.11
C ASN A 19 15.66 14.88 4.83
N ILE A 20 16.73 15.68 4.89
CA ILE A 20 17.29 16.37 3.71
C ILE A 20 17.69 15.38 2.63
N ARG A 21 18.43 14.31 2.98
CA ARG A 21 18.79 13.25 2.01
C ARG A 21 17.56 12.59 1.39
N LEU A 22 16.50 12.35 2.17
CA LEU A 22 15.25 11.80 1.64
C LEU A 22 14.56 12.74 0.66
N MET A 23 14.62 14.06 0.89
CA MET A 23 14.11 15.04 -0.08
C MET A 23 14.85 14.94 -1.43
N ASP A 24 16.16 14.71 -1.40
CA ASP A 24 16.97 14.58 -2.62
C ASP A 24 16.73 13.24 -3.34
N ILE A 25 16.60 12.14 -2.57
CA ILE A 25 16.31 10.80 -3.09
C ILE A 25 14.92 10.77 -3.74
N LEU A 26 13.94 11.39 -3.11
CA LEU A 26 12.54 11.34 -3.54
C LEU A 26 12.13 12.56 -4.39
N LYS A 27 13.09 13.34 -4.91
CA LYS A 27 12.89 14.65 -5.55
C LYS A 27 11.87 14.69 -6.70
N GLU A 28 11.57 13.55 -7.31
CA GLU A 28 10.55 13.46 -8.36
C GLU A 28 9.11 13.49 -7.81
N ASN A 29 8.93 13.38 -6.49
CA ASN A 29 7.63 13.35 -5.81
C ASN A 29 7.29 14.71 -5.18
N ASN A 30 6.04 14.89 -4.78
CA ASN A 30 5.59 16.08 -4.07
C ASN A 30 5.83 15.96 -2.56
N ILE A 31 6.93 16.54 -2.08
CA ILE A 31 7.40 16.35 -0.70
C ILE A 31 6.96 17.48 0.24
N SER A 32 6.41 17.10 1.38
CA SER A 32 6.21 17.98 2.54
C SER A 32 7.11 17.56 3.70
N SER A 33 8.21 18.28 3.90
CA SER A 33 9.19 17.99 4.95
C SER A 33 9.01 18.86 6.18
N TYR A 34 9.09 18.26 7.36
CA TYR A 34 8.92 18.90 8.66
C TYR A 34 10.02 18.51 9.65
N THR A 35 10.51 19.48 10.41
CA THR A 35 11.45 19.26 11.52
C THR A 35 11.23 20.27 12.65
N LEU A 36 11.77 20.02 13.85
CA LEU A 36 11.68 20.99 14.95
C LEU A 36 12.47 22.27 14.61
N GLU A 37 11.99 23.44 15.05
CA GLU A 37 12.58 24.75 14.75
C GLU A 37 14.11 24.80 14.98
N LYS A 38 14.57 24.29 16.12
CA LYS A 38 16.00 24.22 16.48
C LYS A 38 16.87 23.33 15.59
N TYR A 39 16.26 22.52 14.72
CA TYR A 39 16.93 21.61 13.78
C TYR A 39 16.63 21.98 12.33
N LEU A 40 16.04 23.16 12.08
CA LEU A 40 15.78 23.65 10.74
C LEU A 40 17.09 24.13 10.09
N THR A 41 17.60 23.38 9.12
CA THR A 41 18.88 23.67 8.45
C THR A 41 18.78 23.76 6.93
N ASP A 42 17.60 23.54 6.35
CA ASP A 42 17.33 23.57 4.90
C ASP A 42 16.01 24.31 4.67
N GLU A 43 15.97 25.21 3.70
CA GLU A 43 14.83 26.10 3.39
C GLU A 43 13.60 25.36 2.86
N ARG A 44 13.78 24.13 2.33
CA ARG A 44 12.69 23.27 1.87
C ARG A 44 11.89 22.66 3.02
N MET A 45 12.50 22.60 4.21
CA MET A 45 11.85 22.08 5.41
C MET A 45 10.93 23.13 6.03
N ARG A 46 9.86 22.64 6.68
CA ARG A 46 8.91 23.47 7.42
C ARG A 46 9.04 23.19 8.92
N VAL A 47 8.75 24.20 9.73
CA VAL A 47 8.74 24.02 11.19
C VAL A 47 7.59 23.11 11.61
N LEU A 48 7.92 22.08 12.39
CA LEU A 48 6.97 21.17 13.02
C LEU A 48 6.46 21.79 14.33
N THR A 49 5.27 22.39 14.28
CA THR A 49 4.62 23.01 15.44
C THR A 49 3.75 22.03 16.24
N ASP A 50 2.97 21.21 15.54
CA ASP A 50 2.11 20.17 16.13
C ASP A 50 2.16 18.90 15.27
N LEU A 51 2.74 17.83 15.81
CA LEU A 51 2.86 16.57 15.11
C LEU A 51 1.50 15.94 14.79
N LYS A 52 0.55 15.99 15.72
CA LYS A 52 -0.74 15.33 15.56
C LYS A 52 -1.59 16.02 14.50
N GLU A 53 -1.58 17.34 14.47
CA GLU A 53 -2.25 18.14 13.43
C GLU A 53 -1.66 17.85 12.05
N LYS A 54 -0.33 17.86 11.91
CA LYS A 54 0.32 17.61 10.62
C LYS A 54 0.12 16.17 10.15
N VAL A 55 0.26 15.19 11.03
CA VAL A 55 -0.01 13.79 10.68
C VAL A 55 -1.47 13.62 10.27
N LYS A 56 -2.44 14.22 10.97
CA LYS A 56 -3.86 14.20 10.56
C LYS A 56 -4.05 14.77 9.15
N LYS A 57 -3.43 15.91 8.85
CA LYS A 57 -3.52 16.56 7.54
C LYS A 57 -2.94 15.67 6.42
N HIS A 58 -1.82 15.02 6.71
CA HIS A 58 -1.07 14.23 5.73
C HIS A 58 -1.45 12.75 5.70
N PHE A 59 -2.41 12.31 6.52
CA PHE A 59 -2.90 10.92 6.49
C PHE A 59 -3.65 10.55 5.20
N SER A 60 -3.93 11.52 4.33
CA SER A 60 -4.45 11.32 2.97
C SER A 60 -3.38 11.34 1.88
N ASP A 61 -2.10 11.53 2.25
CA ASP A 61 -0.98 11.46 1.29
C ASP A 61 -0.72 9.99 0.88
N ASP A 62 0.16 9.76 -0.08
CA ASP A 62 0.51 8.40 -0.49
C ASP A 62 1.45 7.73 0.52
N ALA A 63 2.34 8.50 1.14
CA ALA A 63 3.27 8.01 2.15
C ALA A 63 3.60 9.04 3.24
N ILE A 64 3.85 8.54 4.45
CA ILE A 64 4.41 9.30 5.57
C ILE A 64 5.65 8.58 6.09
N ILE A 65 6.76 9.31 6.16
CA ILE A 65 8.06 8.81 6.63
C ILE A 65 8.42 9.53 7.92
N PHE A 66 8.68 8.76 8.98
CA PHE A 66 9.17 9.29 10.25
C PHE A 66 10.65 8.96 10.43
N VAL A 67 11.49 9.98 10.52
CA VAL A 67 12.89 9.84 10.88
C VAL A 67 13.04 10.02 12.39
N GLY A 68 13.07 8.91 13.13
CA GLY A 68 13.12 8.89 14.58
C GLY A 68 12.60 7.59 15.19
N ALA A 69 12.14 7.65 16.43
CA ALA A 69 11.68 6.47 17.16
C ALA A 69 10.31 5.98 16.68
N THR A 70 10.15 4.67 16.48
CA THR A 70 8.89 4.01 16.09
C THR A 70 7.72 4.38 17.00
N GLY A 71 7.96 4.54 18.30
CA GLY A 71 6.93 4.92 19.26
C GLY A 71 6.30 6.30 18.99
N ILE A 72 7.03 7.23 18.39
CA ILE A 72 6.49 8.53 17.97
C ILE A 72 5.54 8.34 16.79
N ALA A 73 5.97 7.59 15.78
CA ALA A 73 5.16 7.28 14.60
C ALA A 73 3.83 6.61 15.01
N ILE A 74 3.88 5.50 15.76
CA ILE A 74 2.69 4.74 16.17
C ILE A 74 1.71 5.61 16.97
N ARG A 75 2.17 6.35 17.98
CA ARG A 75 1.28 7.22 18.77
C ARG A 75 0.66 8.35 17.96
N SER A 76 1.37 8.84 16.93
CA SER A 76 0.88 9.93 16.09
C SER A 76 -0.18 9.47 15.09
N ILE A 77 -0.09 8.23 14.59
CA ILE A 77 -1.00 7.69 13.57
C ILE A 77 -2.18 6.90 14.15
N SER A 78 -2.11 6.42 15.39
CA SER A 78 -3.04 5.40 15.93
C SER A 78 -4.52 5.76 15.84
N GLY A 79 -4.87 7.05 15.89
CA GLY A 79 -6.25 7.52 15.79
C GLY A 79 -6.82 7.60 14.36
N TYR A 80 -6.01 7.30 13.33
CA TYR A 80 -6.37 7.49 11.92
C TYR A 80 -6.34 6.19 11.11
N ILE A 81 -5.74 5.12 11.63
CA ILE A 81 -5.61 3.81 10.99
C ILE A 81 -7.00 3.22 10.70
N LYS A 82 -7.23 2.79 9.46
CA LYS A 82 -8.47 2.15 9.03
C LYS A 82 -8.19 0.77 8.45
N ASP A 83 -7.53 0.70 7.31
CA ASP A 83 -7.18 -0.55 6.64
C ASP A 83 -6.05 -0.40 5.61
N LYS A 84 -5.37 -1.52 5.29
CA LYS A 84 -4.24 -1.59 4.36
C LYS A 84 -4.54 -1.15 2.90
N PHE A 85 -5.80 -0.93 2.54
CA PHE A 85 -6.21 -0.52 1.19
C PHE A 85 -6.38 0.99 1.08
N SER A 86 -6.64 1.66 2.19
CA SER A 86 -6.93 3.10 2.25
C SER A 86 -5.91 3.89 3.06
N ASP A 87 -5.22 3.25 3.99
CA ASP A 87 -4.17 3.89 4.79
C ASP A 87 -2.92 4.15 3.95
N PRO A 88 -2.24 5.30 4.16
CA PRO A 88 -0.99 5.61 3.47
C PRO A 88 0.12 4.60 3.81
N ALA A 89 1.14 4.53 2.96
CA ALA A 89 2.38 3.86 3.32
C ALA A 89 3.02 4.58 4.50
N ILE A 90 3.20 3.90 5.65
CA ILE A 90 3.89 4.48 6.80
C ILE A 90 5.24 3.81 6.97
N LEU A 91 6.31 4.60 7.00
CA LEU A 91 7.68 4.12 7.20
C LEU A 91 8.35 4.81 8.39
N VAL A 92 9.24 4.10 9.07
CA VAL A 92 10.14 4.64 10.09
C VAL A 92 11.58 4.40 9.68
N ILE A 93 12.42 5.43 9.84
CA ILE A 93 13.86 5.37 9.63
C ILE A 93 14.54 5.83 10.92
N ASP A 94 15.52 5.09 11.42
CA ASP A 94 16.26 5.54 12.61
C ASP A 94 17.11 6.78 12.28
N GLU A 95 17.45 7.59 13.29
CA GLU A 95 18.13 8.87 13.06
C GLU A 95 19.55 8.73 12.47
N LEU A 96 20.12 7.53 12.45
CA LEU A 96 21.39 7.22 11.79
C LEU A 96 21.22 6.66 10.37
N GLY A 97 19.98 6.50 9.90
CA GLY A 97 19.68 5.97 8.57
C GLY A 97 20.18 4.54 8.37
N ARG A 98 20.14 3.69 9.40
CA ARG A 98 20.59 2.29 9.33
C ARG A 98 19.47 1.35 8.93
N TYR A 99 18.24 1.64 9.33
CA TYR A 99 17.09 0.77 9.08
C TYR A 99 15.93 1.55 8.49
N VAL A 100 15.23 0.92 7.53
CA VAL A 100 13.98 1.43 6.95
C VAL A 100 12.89 0.42 7.20
N ILE A 101 11.91 0.79 8.03
CA ILE A 101 10.91 -0.13 8.58
C ILE A 101 9.53 0.29 8.10
N PRO A 102 8.89 -0.44 7.17
CA PRO A 102 7.49 -0.24 6.84
C PRO A 102 6.61 -0.67 8.03
N LEU A 103 5.69 0.19 8.43
CA LEU A 103 4.76 -0.04 9.54
C LEU A 103 3.34 -0.36 9.07
N LEU A 104 2.84 0.37 8.06
CA LEU A 104 1.49 0.20 7.52
C LEU A 104 1.53 0.13 6.00
N SER A 105 0.53 -0.55 5.45
CA SER A 105 0.30 -0.67 4.01
C SER A 105 1.54 -1.16 3.23
N GLY A 106 2.24 -2.17 3.82
CA GLY A 106 3.44 -2.83 3.30
C GLY A 106 3.34 -3.18 1.81
N HIS A 107 2.45 -4.11 1.50
CA HIS A 107 2.33 -4.66 0.15
C HIS A 107 1.50 -3.75 -0.77
N VAL A 108 0.18 -3.68 -0.56
CA VAL A 108 -0.75 -2.90 -1.43
C VAL A 108 -0.46 -1.41 -1.41
N GLY A 109 -0.12 -0.83 -0.26
CA GLY A 109 0.22 0.60 -0.17
C GLY A 109 1.61 0.95 -0.70
N GLY A 110 2.45 -0.04 -1.00
CA GLY A 110 3.79 0.17 -1.51
C GLY A 110 4.80 0.60 -0.46
N ALA A 111 4.53 0.41 0.84
CA ALA A 111 5.50 0.77 1.89
C ALA A 111 6.76 -0.13 1.84
N ASN A 112 6.63 -1.40 1.43
CA ASN A 112 7.77 -2.31 1.29
C ASN A 112 8.66 -1.88 0.11
N GLU A 113 8.07 -1.65 -1.06
CA GLU A 113 8.78 -1.15 -2.24
C GLU A 113 9.50 0.18 -1.94
N LEU A 114 8.81 1.11 -1.26
CA LEU A 114 9.40 2.37 -0.84
C LEU A 114 10.54 2.17 0.16
N ALA A 115 10.41 1.21 1.07
CA ALA A 115 11.45 0.88 2.05
C ALA A 115 12.70 0.31 1.38
N GLU A 116 12.54 -0.57 0.40
CA GLU A 116 13.65 -1.14 -0.38
C GLU A 116 14.34 -0.05 -1.23
N TYR A 117 13.56 0.80 -1.90
CA TYR A 117 14.09 1.92 -2.70
C TYR A 117 14.91 2.90 -1.83
N ILE A 118 14.34 3.35 -0.71
CA ILE A 118 15.03 4.24 0.22
C ILE A 118 16.24 3.53 0.84
N GLY A 119 16.10 2.25 1.19
CA GLY A 119 17.18 1.43 1.74
C GLY A 119 18.40 1.40 0.83
N ALA A 120 18.18 1.08 -0.45
CA ALA A 120 19.22 1.07 -1.47
C ALA A 120 19.90 2.44 -1.63
N ALA A 121 19.12 3.53 -1.63
CA ALA A 121 19.64 4.89 -1.81
C ALA A 121 20.38 5.44 -0.58
N LEU A 122 19.96 5.08 0.63
CA LEU A 122 20.60 5.52 1.87
C LEU A 122 21.79 4.65 2.30
N GLY A 123 21.89 3.42 1.78
CA GLY A 123 22.77 2.37 2.33
C GLY A 123 22.21 1.76 3.62
N ALA A 124 20.89 1.82 3.80
CA ALA A 124 20.17 1.32 4.97
C ALA A 124 19.60 -0.08 4.71
N THR A 125 19.38 -0.85 5.76
CA THR A 125 18.75 -2.17 5.67
C THR A 125 17.21 -2.04 5.76
N PRO A 126 16.45 -2.42 4.71
CA PRO A 126 15.00 -2.52 4.80
C PRO A 126 14.60 -3.70 5.69
N ILE A 127 13.69 -3.49 6.65
CA ILE A 127 13.22 -4.52 7.60
C ILE A 127 11.78 -4.91 7.24
N ILE A 128 11.64 -5.74 6.21
CA ILE A 128 10.34 -6.22 5.72
C ILE A 128 9.90 -7.42 6.57
N THR A 129 8.70 -7.33 7.17
CA THR A 129 8.14 -8.38 8.05
C THR A 129 6.86 -9.02 7.52
N THR A 130 6.31 -8.51 6.40
CA THR A 130 5.04 -8.99 5.85
C THR A 130 5.22 -10.39 5.28
N ALA A 131 4.47 -11.38 5.80
CA ALA A 131 4.66 -12.79 5.47
C ALA A 131 4.46 -13.10 3.97
N THR A 132 3.52 -12.43 3.31
CA THR A 132 3.28 -12.62 1.87
C THR A 132 4.49 -12.18 1.04
N ASP A 133 5.12 -11.05 1.39
CA ASP A 133 6.34 -10.57 0.74
C ASP A 133 7.53 -11.49 1.01
N ILE A 134 7.72 -11.94 2.25
CA ILE A 134 8.83 -12.84 2.62
C ILE A 134 8.73 -14.18 1.89
N ASN A 135 7.52 -14.74 1.79
CA ASN A 135 7.31 -16.05 1.16
C ASN A 135 7.19 -15.98 -0.37
N GLY A 136 7.23 -14.78 -0.97
CA GLY A 136 6.99 -14.60 -2.41
C GLY A 136 5.62 -15.13 -2.87
N ALA A 137 4.66 -15.22 -1.94
CA ALA A 137 3.34 -15.78 -2.20
C ALA A 137 2.53 -14.80 -3.05
N PHE A 138 1.72 -15.32 -3.97
CA PHE A 138 0.85 -14.48 -4.77
C PHE A 138 -0.12 -13.68 -3.90
N ALA A 139 -0.10 -12.37 -4.07
CA ALA A 139 -0.96 -11.46 -3.34
C ALA A 139 -2.05 -10.92 -4.28
N VAL A 140 -3.27 -11.39 -4.08
CA VAL A 140 -4.41 -11.05 -4.94
C VAL A 140 -4.75 -9.56 -4.93
N ASP A 141 -4.47 -8.87 -3.82
CA ASP A 141 -4.70 -7.45 -3.64
C ASP A 141 -3.68 -6.58 -4.38
N VAL A 142 -2.40 -6.96 -4.42
CA VAL A 142 -1.40 -6.29 -5.26
C VAL A 142 -1.63 -6.57 -6.74
N PHE A 143 -2.01 -7.80 -7.08
CA PHE A 143 -2.41 -8.12 -8.45
C PHE A 143 -3.59 -7.24 -8.89
N ALA A 144 -4.65 -7.14 -8.07
CA ALA A 144 -5.79 -6.27 -8.36
C ALA A 144 -5.37 -4.81 -8.53
N LYS A 145 -4.53 -4.27 -7.65
CA LYS A 145 -4.05 -2.88 -7.76
C LYS A 145 -3.23 -2.64 -9.03
N LYS A 146 -2.38 -3.58 -9.44
CA LYS A 146 -1.53 -3.46 -10.63
C LYS A 146 -2.35 -3.33 -11.92
N TYR A 147 -3.46 -4.07 -12.02
CA TYR A 147 -4.35 -4.07 -13.18
C TYR A 147 -5.59 -3.18 -12.98
N ASP A 148 -5.56 -2.29 -11.99
CA ASP A 148 -6.67 -1.39 -11.64
C ASP A 148 -8.04 -2.09 -11.44
N LEU A 149 -8.02 -3.28 -10.86
CA LEU A 149 -9.19 -4.11 -10.59
C LEU A 149 -9.77 -3.86 -9.19
N ILE A 150 -11.08 -4.06 -9.06
CA ILE A 150 -11.84 -4.01 -7.80
C ILE A 150 -12.08 -5.44 -7.30
N LEU A 151 -11.84 -5.65 -6.01
CA LEU A 151 -12.17 -6.90 -5.31
C LEU A 151 -13.67 -6.96 -5.01
N SER A 152 -14.36 -8.03 -5.42
CA SER A 152 -15.78 -8.21 -5.06
C SER A 152 -16.00 -8.42 -3.56
N SER A 153 -15.02 -9.01 -2.86
CA SER A 153 -15.10 -9.27 -1.42
C SER A 153 -13.75 -9.17 -0.73
N ARG A 154 -13.66 -8.27 0.27
CA ARG A 154 -12.48 -8.17 1.16
C ARG A 154 -12.31 -9.42 2.03
N LYS A 155 -13.40 -10.13 2.35
CA LYS A 155 -13.34 -11.38 3.13
C LYS A 155 -12.70 -12.47 2.29
N LEU A 156 -13.20 -12.71 1.08
CA LEU A 156 -12.63 -13.72 0.18
C LEU A 156 -11.18 -13.42 -0.20
N ALA A 157 -10.80 -12.14 -0.33
CA ALA A 157 -9.39 -11.76 -0.52
C ALA A 157 -8.49 -12.20 0.65
N LYS A 158 -8.97 -12.08 1.90
CA LYS A 158 -8.24 -12.59 3.07
C LYS A 158 -8.18 -14.11 3.07
N ASP A 159 -9.29 -14.77 2.74
CA ASP A 159 -9.37 -16.23 2.72
C ASP A 159 -8.43 -16.83 1.66
N VAL A 160 -8.35 -16.21 0.48
CA VAL A 160 -7.38 -16.56 -0.58
C VAL A 160 -5.95 -16.37 -0.11
N SER A 161 -5.61 -15.21 0.49
CA SER A 161 -4.26 -14.98 1.01
C SER A 161 -3.88 -15.98 2.10
N ALA A 162 -4.81 -16.34 2.98
CA ALA A 162 -4.58 -17.34 4.03
C ALA A 162 -4.36 -18.73 3.43
N ALA A 163 -5.18 -19.15 2.46
CA ALA A 163 -5.02 -20.43 1.77
C ALA A 163 -3.65 -20.55 1.10
N LEU A 164 -3.19 -19.50 0.42
CA LEU A 164 -1.88 -19.48 -0.23
C LEU A 164 -0.72 -19.52 0.76
N LEU A 165 -0.85 -18.86 1.93
CA LEU A 165 0.14 -18.95 3.00
C LEU A 165 0.19 -20.35 3.63
N ASP A 166 -0.95 -21.04 3.71
CA ASP A 166 -1.05 -22.43 4.17
C ASP A 166 -0.57 -23.46 3.12
N GLY A 167 -0.18 -23.02 1.92
CA GLY A 167 0.18 -23.89 0.80
C GLY A 167 -1.00 -24.65 0.18
N LYS A 168 -2.24 -24.22 0.44
CA LYS A 168 -3.44 -24.78 -0.19
C LYS A 168 -3.58 -24.22 -1.61
N PRO A 169 -3.95 -25.06 -2.59
CA PRO A 169 -4.08 -24.61 -3.97
C PRO A 169 -5.28 -23.67 -4.12
N VAL A 170 -5.10 -22.62 -4.90
CA VAL A 170 -6.15 -21.68 -5.30
C VAL A 170 -6.14 -21.60 -6.82
N ASP A 171 -7.30 -21.75 -7.45
CA ASP A 171 -7.38 -21.62 -8.90
C ASP A 171 -7.49 -20.15 -9.31
N ILE A 172 -6.97 -19.81 -10.49
CA ILE A 172 -7.09 -18.47 -11.07
C ILE A 172 -7.37 -18.54 -12.57
N ASP A 173 -8.36 -17.78 -13.02
CA ASP A 173 -8.70 -17.63 -14.43
C ASP A 173 -9.11 -16.20 -14.81
N SER A 174 -9.07 -15.90 -16.09
CA SER A 174 -9.50 -14.62 -16.65
C SER A 174 -10.25 -14.81 -17.96
N ASP A 175 -11.36 -14.10 -18.13
CA ASP A 175 -12.05 -13.95 -19.42
C ASP A 175 -11.75 -12.59 -20.09
N ILE A 176 -10.86 -11.78 -19.49
CA ILE A 176 -10.38 -10.50 -20.03
C ILE A 176 -9.10 -10.74 -20.84
N LYS A 177 -9.13 -10.42 -22.13
CA LYS A 177 -8.04 -10.74 -23.09
C LYS A 177 -6.68 -10.16 -22.72
N ASP A 178 -6.65 -9.01 -22.05
CA ASP A 178 -5.42 -8.27 -21.77
C ASP A 178 -4.72 -8.72 -20.46
N ILE A 179 -5.29 -9.70 -19.75
CA ILE A 179 -4.78 -10.19 -18.47
C ILE A 179 -4.51 -11.69 -18.57
N ASP A 180 -3.29 -12.05 -18.96
CA ASP A 180 -2.83 -13.43 -18.95
C ASP A 180 -2.44 -13.88 -17.52
N VAL A 181 -3.16 -14.88 -17.01
CA VAL A 181 -2.92 -15.49 -15.69
C VAL A 181 -2.41 -16.92 -15.77
N SER A 182 -2.12 -17.45 -16.97
CA SER A 182 -1.68 -18.84 -17.15
C SER A 182 -0.47 -19.19 -16.28
N GLY A 183 0.59 -18.37 -16.35
CA GLY A 183 1.80 -18.57 -15.53
C GLY A 183 1.59 -18.36 -14.03
N ILE A 184 0.53 -17.65 -13.62
CA ILE A 184 0.15 -17.52 -12.20
C ILE A 184 -0.60 -18.79 -11.76
N ARG A 185 -1.54 -19.26 -12.60
CA ARG A 185 -2.31 -20.48 -12.36
C ARG A 185 -1.42 -21.68 -12.11
N GLU A 186 -0.39 -21.88 -12.93
CA GLU A 186 0.60 -22.96 -12.75
C GLU A 186 1.32 -22.88 -11.40
N LYS A 187 1.54 -21.68 -10.87
CA LYS A 187 2.20 -21.50 -9.56
C LYS A 187 1.25 -21.76 -8.39
N LEU A 188 -0.02 -21.38 -8.52
CA LEU A 188 -1.01 -21.51 -7.43
C LEU A 188 -1.65 -22.89 -7.38
N ASN A 189 -1.76 -23.57 -8.51
CA ASN A 189 -2.35 -24.89 -8.62
C ASN A 189 -1.57 -25.77 -9.63
N PRO A 190 -0.30 -26.10 -9.35
CA PRO A 190 0.56 -26.85 -10.27
C PRO A 190 0.05 -28.27 -10.57
N SER A 191 -0.79 -28.83 -9.70
CA SER A 191 -1.38 -30.16 -9.88
C SER A 191 -2.74 -30.13 -10.57
N HIS A 192 -3.24 -28.95 -10.98
CA HIS A 192 -4.60 -28.75 -11.52
C HIS A 192 -5.68 -29.45 -10.69
N SER A 193 -5.50 -29.45 -9.37
CA SER A 193 -6.41 -30.07 -8.43
C SER A 193 -7.66 -29.23 -8.24
N LYS A 194 -8.73 -29.83 -7.73
CA LYS A 194 -9.94 -29.08 -7.37
C LYS A 194 -9.61 -28.15 -6.19
N CYS A 195 -9.84 -26.86 -6.37
CA CYS A 195 -9.60 -25.85 -5.33
C CYS A 195 -10.90 -25.50 -4.61
N ASP A 196 -10.80 -25.21 -3.30
CA ASP A 196 -11.92 -24.70 -2.50
C ASP A 196 -12.20 -23.22 -2.79
N LEU A 197 -11.17 -22.47 -3.22
CA LEU A 197 -11.24 -21.05 -3.55
C LEU A 197 -10.78 -20.82 -4.99
N THR A 198 -11.43 -19.89 -5.68
CA THR A 198 -11.06 -19.47 -7.04
C THR A 198 -11.00 -17.95 -7.14
N VAL A 199 -9.99 -17.43 -7.85
CA VAL A 199 -9.89 -16.02 -8.23
C VAL A 199 -10.25 -15.89 -9.70
N ARG A 200 -11.24 -15.07 -10.04
CA ARG A 200 -11.64 -14.85 -11.44
C ARG A 200 -11.57 -13.38 -11.80
N ILE A 201 -10.87 -13.05 -12.87
CA ILE A 201 -10.86 -11.71 -13.44
C ILE A 201 -11.92 -11.64 -14.55
N THR A 202 -12.99 -10.88 -14.30
CA THR A 202 -14.23 -10.89 -15.10
C THR A 202 -15.17 -9.75 -14.72
N ASP A 203 -16.16 -9.47 -15.56
CA ASP A 203 -17.25 -8.52 -15.33
C ASP A 203 -18.48 -9.15 -14.63
N LYS A 204 -18.46 -10.46 -14.39
CA LYS A 204 -19.54 -11.21 -13.73
C LYS A 204 -19.29 -11.39 -12.24
N ILE A 205 -20.35 -11.24 -11.43
CA ILE A 205 -20.31 -11.57 -10.01
C ILE A 205 -20.70 -13.03 -9.82
N TYR A 206 -19.98 -13.73 -8.95
CA TYR A 206 -20.20 -15.14 -8.62
C TYR A 206 -20.49 -15.31 -7.13
N ASP A 207 -21.00 -16.50 -6.80
CA ASP A 207 -21.42 -16.88 -5.45
C ASP A 207 -20.22 -17.28 -4.56
N GLU A 208 -20.53 -17.86 -3.40
CA GLU A 208 -19.57 -18.23 -2.36
C GLU A 208 -18.32 -18.96 -2.92
N ASN A 209 -17.15 -18.56 -2.42
CA ASN A 209 -15.82 -19.09 -2.74
C ASN A 209 -15.15 -18.63 -4.05
N VAL A 210 -15.80 -17.76 -4.83
CA VAL A 210 -15.17 -17.14 -6.00
C VAL A 210 -14.89 -15.66 -5.72
N LEU A 211 -13.62 -15.31 -5.59
CA LEU A 211 -13.18 -13.92 -5.52
C LEU A 211 -13.12 -13.34 -6.94
N THR A 212 -13.99 -12.39 -7.23
CA THR A 212 -14.02 -11.70 -8.51
C THR A 212 -13.13 -10.45 -8.47
N LEU A 213 -12.29 -10.28 -9.49
CA LEU A 213 -11.54 -9.05 -9.76
C LEU A 213 -12.17 -8.36 -10.98
N ILE A 214 -12.76 -7.19 -10.75
CA ILE A 214 -13.60 -6.50 -11.74
C ILE A 214 -12.87 -5.26 -12.27
N HIS A 215 -12.81 -5.07 -13.58
CA HIS A 215 -12.16 -3.89 -14.18
C HIS A 215 -12.94 -2.61 -13.86
N LYS A 216 -12.23 -1.49 -13.69
CA LYS A 216 -12.82 -0.17 -13.41
C LYS A 216 -13.41 0.55 -14.64
N ASP A 217 -13.84 -0.20 -15.65
CA ASP A 217 -14.29 0.39 -16.93
C ASP A 217 -15.82 0.41 -17.05
N LEU A 218 -16.54 -0.05 -16.02
CA LEU A 218 -18.00 -0.08 -16.01
C LEU A 218 -18.57 1.28 -15.56
N TYR A 219 -18.80 2.17 -16.51
CA TYR A 219 -19.53 3.42 -16.29
C TYR A 219 -21.04 3.18 -16.47
N ILE A 220 -21.80 3.18 -15.37
CA ILE A 220 -23.26 3.12 -15.43
C ILE A 220 -23.82 4.53 -15.31
N GLY A 221 -24.28 5.08 -16.44
CA GLY A 221 -25.09 6.30 -16.47
C GLY A 221 -26.57 5.95 -16.32
N VAL A 222 -27.17 6.27 -15.16
CA VAL A 222 -28.62 6.09 -14.96
C VAL A 222 -29.34 7.43 -15.16
N GLY A 223 -29.96 7.61 -16.31
CA GLY A 223 -30.83 8.74 -16.60
C GLY A 223 -32.29 8.44 -16.21
N CYS A 224 -32.77 9.04 -15.12
CA CYS A 224 -34.15 8.88 -14.66
C CYS A 224 -34.94 10.19 -14.77
N LYS A 225 -36.23 10.09 -15.16
CA LYS A 225 -37.16 11.21 -15.00
C LYS A 225 -37.42 11.45 -13.50
N LYS A 226 -37.80 12.68 -13.14
CA LYS A 226 -38.27 13.01 -11.79
C LYS A 226 -39.40 12.03 -11.41
N ASN A 227 -39.29 11.38 -10.24
CA ASN A 227 -40.19 10.32 -9.72
C ASN A 227 -40.11 8.93 -10.38
N THR A 228 -38.95 8.50 -10.86
CA THR A 228 -38.76 7.10 -11.31
C THR A 228 -38.67 6.15 -10.11
N ASP A 229 -39.49 5.10 -10.09
CA ASP A 229 -39.53 4.05 -9.05
C ASP A 229 -38.25 3.19 -9.09
N ILE A 230 -37.73 2.82 -7.91
CA ILE A 230 -36.46 2.08 -7.71
C ILE A 230 -36.61 0.59 -8.10
N LYS A 231 -37.83 0.06 -8.17
CA LYS A 231 -38.10 -1.39 -8.29
C LYS A 231 -38.33 -1.92 -9.71
N LYS A 232 -37.88 -1.24 -10.76
CA LYS A 232 -38.00 -1.75 -12.13
C LYS A 232 -36.74 -2.44 -12.62
#